data_AF-A0A1H3J1E1-F1
#
_entry.id   AF-A0A1H3J1E1-F1
#
_cell.length_a   1.000
_cell.length_b   1.000
_cell.length_c   1.000
_cell.angle_alpha   90.00
_cell.angle_beta   90.00
_cell.angle_gamma   90.00
#
_symmetry.space_group_name_H-M   'P 1'
#
loop_
_entity.id
_entity.type
_entity.pdbx_description
1 polymer ?
#
loop_
_entity_poly.entity_id
_entity_poly.type
_entity_poly.pdbx_seq_one_letter_code
_entity_poly.pdbx_strand_id
1 'polypeptide(L)'
;MSKNTKKTSSTMATLAAETLNNPNASAIAKSLAASALSQTGTDKQTSAHMEEKAGKALQSDKYSEDTKSLAASVLSQANKERGS
;
A
#
# COMPACT_ATOMS: atom_id res chain seq x y z
N MET A 1 -6.73 -26.50 4.99
CA MET A 1 -5.75 -25.42 4.70
C MET A 1 -6.31 -24.11 5.24
N SER A 2 -6.01 -23.78 6.49
CA SER A 2 -6.44 -22.52 7.11
C SER A 2 -5.54 -21.39 6.58
N LYS A 3 -6.01 -20.67 5.55
CA LYS A 3 -5.27 -19.57 4.94
C LYS A 3 -5.13 -18.46 5.99
N ASN A 4 -3.89 -18.13 6.32
CA ASN A 4 -3.57 -17.08 7.29
C ASN A 4 -4.01 -15.72 6.72
N THR A 5 -5.18 -15.22 7.13
CA THR A 5 -5.85 -14.02 6.57
C THR A 5 -5.32 -12.70 7.14
N LYS A 6 -4.20 -12.70 7.87
CA LYS A 6 -3.57 -11.48 8.44
C LYS A 6 -2.41 -10.93 7.61
N LYS A 7 -2.39 -11.21 6.30
CA LYS A 7 -1.74 -10.35 5.32
C LYS A 7 -2.75 -9.26 4.95
N THR A 8 -2.30 -8.06 4.59
CA THR A 8 -3.10 -6.95 4.03
C THR A 8 -4.43 -7.45 3.50
N SER A 9 -5.54 -7.10 4.19
CA SER A 9 -6.86 -7.70 3.96
C SER A 9 -7.08 -7.85 2.46
N SER A 10 -7.55 -8.99 1.96
CA SER A 10 -7.70 -9.27 0.52
C SER A 10 -8.28 -8.08 -0.26
N THR A 11 -9.18 -7.33 0.36
CA THR A 11 -9.70 -6.04 -0.09
C THR A 11 -8.64 -4.99 -0.47
N MET A 12 -7.60 -4.77 0.33
CA MET A 12 -6.50 -3.84 0.04
C MET A 12 -5.61 -4.31 -1.10
N ALA A 13 -5.36 -5.62 -1.21
CA ALA A 13 -4.64 -6.17 -2.35
C ALA A 13 -5.44 -6.02 -3.65
N THR A 14 -6.76 -6.25 -3.59
CA THR A 14 -7.67 -6.00 -4.72
C THR A 14 -7.68 -4.52 -5.08
N LEU A 15 -7.85 -3.62 -4.10
CA LEU A 15 -7.85 -2.17 -4.32
C LEU A 15 -6.53 -1.67 -4.93
N ALA A 16 -5.41 -2.25 -4.50
CA ALA A 16 -4.10 -1.96 -5.07
C ALA A 16 -4.03 -2.43 -6.54
N ALA A 17 -4.52 -3.63 -6.84
CA ALA A 17 -4.57 -4.14 -8.21
C ALA A 17 -5.48 -3.29 -9.10
N GLU A 18 -6.64 -2.87 -8.61
CA GLU A 18 -7.56 -1.97 -9.30
C GLU A 18 -6.92 -0.60 -9.56
N THR A 19 -6.22 -0.04 -8.56
CA THR A 19 -5.49 1.23 -8.69
C THR A 19 -4.37 1.13 -9.73
N LEU A 20 -3.66 0.01 -9.80
CA LEU A 20 -2.65 -0.25 -10.81
C LEU A 20 -3.25 -0.34 -12.22
N ASN A 21 -4.40 -1.00 -12.33
CA ASN A 21 -5.11 -1.19 -13.60
C ASN A 21 -5.88 0.07 -14.04
N ASN A 22 -6.09 1.04 -13.15
CA ASN A 22 -6.81 2.26 -13.47
C ASN A 22 -5.94 3.24 -14.28
N PRO A 23 -6.32 3.60 -15.52
CA PRO A 23 -5.57 4.56 -16.33
C PRO A 23 -5.59 5.98 -15.76
N ASN A 24 -6.61 6.34 -14.98
CA ASN A 24 -6.75 7.66 -14.35
C ASN A 24 -6.00 7.77 -13.01
N ALA A 25 -5.45 6.66 -12.49
CA ALA A 25 -4.69 6.70 -11.25
C ALA A 25 -3.34 7.39 -11.45
N SER A 26 -2.99 8.28 -10.52
CA SER A 26 -1.70 8.97 -10.50
C SER A 26 -0.55 7.98 -10.39
N ALA A 27 0.60 8.34 -10.95
CA ALA A 27 1.83 7.55 -10.84
C ALA A 27 2.21 7.24 -9.38
N ILE A 28 1.92 8.17 -8.45
CA ILE A 28 2.12 7.98 -7.01
C ILE A 28 1.17 6.89 -6.47
N ALA A 29 -0.11 6.93 -6.82
CA ALA A 29 -1.09 5.94 -6.40
C ALA A 29 -0.73 4.54 -6.91
N LYS A 30 -0.31 4.42 -8.17
CA LYS A 30 0.19 3.17 -8.75
C LYS A 30 1.44 2.66 -8.03
N SER A 31 2.38 3.55 -7.70
CA SER A 31 3.58 3.17 -6.96
C SER A 31 3.26 2.67 -5.55
N LEU A 32 2.31 3.32 -4.86
CA LEU A 32 1.80 2.93 -3.53
C LEU A 32 1.11 1.58 -3.58
N ALA A 33 0.21 1.41 -4.54
CA ALA A 33 -0.47 0.15 -4.80
C ALA A 33 0.52 -1.00 -5.08
N ALA A 34 1.49 -0.80 -5.96
CA ALA A 34 2.53 -1.80 -6.27
C ALA A 34 3.36 -2.15 -5.02
N SER A 35 3.67 -1.16 -4.20
CA SER A 35 4.45 -1.36 -2.97
C SER A 35 3.67 -2.17 -1.94
N ALA A 36 2.38 -1.83 -1.73
CA ALA A 36 1.47 -2.59 -0.89
C ALA A 36 1.34 -4.04 -1.38
N LEU A 37 1.13 -4.24 -2.69
CA LEU A 37 1.03 -5.57 -3.31
C LEU A 37 2.31 -6.40 -3.13
N SER A 38 3.47 -5.78 -3.34
CA SER A 38 4.76 -6.46 -3.20
C SER A 38 5.01 -6.92 -1.76
N GLN A 39 4.59 -6.13 -0.77
CA GLN A 39 4.66 -6.47 0.65
C GLN A 39 3.65 -7.53 1.07
N THR A 40 2.50 -7.66 0.38
CA THR A 40 1.55 -8.74 0.68
C THR A 40 2.16 -10.12 0.42
N GLY A 41 3.12 -10.23 -0.50
CA GLY A 41 3.69 -11.50 -0.93
C GLY A 41 5.01 -11.86 -0.26
N THR A 42 5.74 -10.88 0.29
CA THR A 42 7.17 -11.02 0.55
C THR A 42 7.58 -10.36 1.86
N ASP A 43 8.66 -10.82 2.48
CA ASP A 43 9.34 -10.19 3.64
C ASP A 43 10.19 -8.97 3.21
N LYS A 44 9.78 -8.27 2.14
CA LYS A 44 10.50 -7.13 1.60
C LYS A 44 10.01 -5.85 2.27
N GLN A 45 10.93 -5.17 2.95
CA GLN A 45 10.65 -3.89 3.57
C GLN A 45 10.30 -2.80 2.55
N THR A 46 9.30 -2.00 2.92
CA THR A 46 9.08 -0.68 2.32
C THR A 46 10.34 0.16 2.46
N SER A 47 10.85 0.71 1.36
CA SER A 47 11.95 1.67 1.45
C SER A 47 11.48 2.97 2.13
N ALA A 48 12.37 3.64 2.87
CA ALA A 48 12.06 4.91 3.54
C ALA A 48 11.49 5.98 2.59
N HIS A 49 11.96 5.99 1.33
CA HIS A 49 11.43 6.86 0.29
C HIS A 49 9.96 6.57 -0.04
N MET A 50 9.56 5.30 0.00
CA MET A 50 8.19 4.90 -0.26
C MET A 50 7.27 5.16 0.94
N GLU A 51 7.77 5.01 2.17
CA GLU A 51 7.09 5.49 3.38
C GLU A 51 6.83 7.00 3.31
N GLU A 52 7.84 7.80 2.95
CA GLU A 52 7.67 9.26 2.84
C GLU A 52 6.60 9.63 1.80
N LYS A 53 6.62 8.96 0.63
CA LYS A 53 5.58 9.14 -0.40
C LYS A 53 4.19 8.75 0.10
N ALA A 54 4.10 7.66 0.85
CA ALA A 54 2.84 7.23 1.47
C ALA A 54 2.34 8.27 2.49
N GLY A 55 3.21 8.79 3.34
CA GLY A 55 2.89 9.84 4.30
C GLY A 55 2.39 11.11 3.62
N LYS A 56 3.11 11.56 2.57
CA LYS A 56 2.69 12.71 1.74
C LYS A 56 1.36 12.48 1.05
N ALA A 57 1.09 11.26 0.57
CA ALA A 57 -0.18 10.93 -0.06
C ALA A 57 -1.36 10.94 0.93
N LEU A 58 -1.13 10.46 2.15
CA LEU A 58 -2.10 10.50 3.25
C LEU A 58 -2.44 11.91 3.70
N GLN A 59 -1.43 12.79 3.75
CA GLN A 59 -1.57 14.19 4.17
C GLN A 59 -2.15 15.09 3.08
N SER A 60 -2.28 14.61 1.84
CA SER A 60 -2.69 15.43 0.71
C SER A 60 -4.13 15.13 0.30
N ASP A 61 -4.98 16.13 0.32
CA ASP A 61 -6.38 16.06 -0.14
C ASP A 61 -6.53 15.81 -1.64
N LYS A 62 -5.43 15.94 -2.41
CA LYS A 62 -5.42 15.67 -3.85
C LYS A 62 -5.60 14.19 -4.19
N TYR A 63 -5.45 13.29 -3.22
CA TYR A 63 -5.57 11.85 -3.44
C TYR A 63 -6.93 11.34 -2.97
N SER A 64 -7.47 10.38 -3.72
CA SER A 64 -8.69 9.68 -3.33
C SER A 64 -8.50 8.91 -2.02
N GLU A 65 -9.60 8.70 -1.30
CA GLU A 65 -9.65 7.89 -0.08
C GLU A 65 -9.07 6.48 -0.28
N ASP A 66 -9.25 5.91 -1.47
CA ASP A 66 -8.65 4.62 -1.85
C ASP A 66 -7.11 4.68 -1.83
N THR A 67 -6.54 5.74 -2.40
CA THR A 67 -5.08 5.94 -2.42
C THR A 67 -4.54 6.19 -1.01
N LYS A 68 -5.28 6.95 -0.19
CA LYS A 68 -4.92 7.17 1.22
C LYS A 68 -4.98 5.87 2.01
N SER A 69 -5.97 5.03 1.76
CA SER A 69 -6.10 3.70 2.37
C SER A 69 -4.94 2.79 2.00
N LEU A 70 -4.53 2.78 0.72
CA LEU A 70 -3.35 2.07 0.25
C LEU A 70 -2.06 2.59 0.90
N ALA A 71 -1.89 3.91 0.97
CA ALA A 71 -0.76 4.55 1.63
C ALA A 71 -0.69 4.21 3.13
N ALA A 72 -1.82 4.24 3.82
CA ALA A 72 -1.93 3.83 5.21
C ALA A 72 -1.55 2.35 5.39
N SER A 73 -1.95 1.51 4.45
CA SER A 73 -1.58 0.09 4.45
C SER A 73 -0.07 -0.10 4.32
N VAL A 74 0.58 0.59 3.37
CA VAL A 74 2.04 0.56 3.19
C VAL A 74 2.77 1.02 4.46
N LEU A 75 2.35 2.13 5.08
CA LEU A 75 2.96 2.64 6.31
C LEU A 75 2.77 1.69 7.50
N SER A 76 1.57 1.13 7.64
CA SER A 76 1.27 0.16 8.69
C SER A 76 2.13 -1.11 8.55
N GLN A 77 2.37 -1.54 7.31
CA GLN A 77 3.22 -2.70 7.02
C GLN A 77 4.70 -2.42 7.23
N ALA A 78 5.19 -1.27 6.76
CA ALA A 78 6.56 -0.82 7.00
C ALA A 78 6.90 -0.75 8.50
N ASN A 79 5.95 -0.24 9.30
CA ASN A 79 6.14 -0.12 10.75
C ASN A 79 6.04 -1.48 11.46
N LYS A 80 5.20 -2.40 10.96
CA LYS A 80 5.07 -3.75 11.52
C LYS A 80 6.34 -4.58 11.33
N GLU A 81 7.00 -4.49 10.18
CA GLU A 81 8.29 -5.14 9.95
C GLU A 81 9.43 -4.51 10.76
N ARG A 82 9.36 -3.21 11.07
CA ARG A 82 10.34 -2.53 11.94
C ARG A 82 10.24 -2.90 13.42
N GLY A 83 9.10 -3.42 13.86
CA GLY A 83 8.84 -3.77 15.27
C GLY A 83 9.04 -5.25 15.62
N SER A 84 9.68 -6.03 14.73
CA SER A 84 9.90 -7.48 14.90
C SER A 84 11.36 -7.80 15.19
#